data_AF-A0A1W9ITC3-F1
#
_entry.id   AF-A0A1W9ITC3-F1
#
_cell.length_a   1.000
_cell.length_b   1.000
_cell.length_c   1.000
_cell.angle_alpha   90.00
_cell.angle_beta   90.00
_cell.angle_gamma   90.00
#
_symmetry.space_group_name_H-M   'P 1'
#
loop_
_entity.id
_entity.type
_entity.pdbx_description
1 polymer ?
#
loop_
_entity_poly.entity_id
_entity_poly.type
_entity_poly.pdbx_seq_one_letter_code
_entity_poly.pdbx_strand_id
1 'polypeptide(L)'
;MPQQSSVSSVVKHLTASQLADRLTVSEDHLRRAILGQPGGIPGLKLSDGPRAQWRIRLCDVEAWEQTKLVCYDAAPMRPRRR
;
A
#
# COMPACT_ATOMS: atom_id res chain seq x y z
N MET A 1 -19.39 -32.05 8.21
CA MET A 1 -19.11 -30.89 9.09
C MET A 1 -18.00 -30.08 8.43
N PRO A 2 -18.26 -28.86 7.92
CA PRO A 2 -17.23 -28.07 7.26
C PRO A 2 -16.26 -27.53 8.31
N GLN A 3 -14.99 -27.93 8.24
CA GLN A 3 -13.94 -27.30 9.03
C GLN A 3 -13.67 -25.93 8.40
N GLN A 4 -14.06 -24.89 9.13
CA GLN A 4 -13.70 -23.51 8.82
C GLN A 4 -12.20 -23.44 8.54
N SER A 5 -11.86 -23.06 7.31
CA SER A 5 -10.53 -22.58 6.97
C SER A 5 -10.27 -21.37 7.86
N SER A 6 -9.61 -21.58 8.99
CA SER A 6 -8.97 -20.53 9.76
C SER A 6 -7.93 -19.92 8.83
N VAL A 7 -8.35 -18.93 8.05
CA VAL A 7 -7.49 -17.92 7.45
C VAL A 7 -6.87 -17.16 8.61
N SER A 8 -5.87 -17.79 9.24
CA SER A 8 -4.81 -17.09 9.92
C SER A 8 -4.25 -16.14 8.88
N SER A 9 -4.83 -14.94 8.79
CA SER A 9 -4.28 -13.81 8.09
C SER A 9 -2.99 -13.51 8.83
N VAL A 10 -1.92 -14.23 8.47
CA VAL A 10 -0.56 -13.95 8.89
C VAL A 10 -0.37 -12.52 8.44
N VAL A 11 -0.46 -11.58 9.38
CA VAL A 11 -0.34 -10.16 9.08
C VAL A 11 1.09 -9.97 8.59
N LYS A 12 1.28 -10.07 7.27
CA LYS A 12 2.57 -9.91 6.63
C LYS A 12 2.88 -8.42 6.71
N HIS A 13 3.94 -8.11 7.44
CA HIS A 13 4.44 -6.74 7.53
C HIS A 13 5.59 -6.62 6.53
N LEU A 14 5.56 -5.55 5.73
CA LEU A 14 6.62 -5.16 4.82
C LEU A 14 7.44 -4.03 5.44
N THR A 15 8.73 -4.02 5.14
CA THR A 15 9.61 -2.87 5.39
C THR A 15 9.50 -1.87 4.24
N ALA A 16 9.90 -0.62 4.48
CA ALA A 16 9.95 0.39 3.42
C ALA A 16 10.78 -0.07 2.21
N SER A 17 11.93 -0.71 2.44
CA SER A 17 12.80 -1.21 1.36
C SER A 17 12.13 -2.29 0.51
N GLN A 18 11.42 -3.23 1.14
CA GLN A 18 10.67 -4.28 0.41
C GLN A 18 9.52 -3.68 -0.40
N LEU A 19 8.80 -2.71 0.18
CA LEU A 19 7.72 -2.04 -0.53
C LEU A 19 8.25 -1.19 -1.70
N ALA A 20 9.39 -0.52 -1.51
CA ALA A 20 10.06 0.28 -2.53
C ALA A 20 10.50 -0.58 -3.72
N ASP A 21 11.10 -1.76 -3.46
CA ASP A 21 11.46 -2.73 -4.48
C ASP A 21 10.22 -3.22 -5.25
N ARG A 22 9.14 -3.55 -4.53
CA ARG A 22 7.89 -4.04 -5.13
C ARG A 22 7.20 -3.02 -6.02
N LEU A 23 7.20 -1.76 -5.60
CA LEU A 23 6.65 -0.64 -6.38
C LEU A 23 7.65 -0.08 -7.39
N THR A 24 8.87 -0.62 -7.47
CA THR A 24 9.97 -0.11 -8.31
C THR A 24 10.23 1.39 -8.13
N VAL A 25 10.19 1.86 -6.89
CA VAL A 25 10.46 3.27 -6.51
C VAL A 25 11.61 3.36 -5.53
N SER A 26 12.21 4.54 -5.39
CA SER A 26 13.23 4.77 -4.36
C SER A 26 12.60 4.81 -2.97
N GLU A 27 13.29 4.26 -1.98
CA GLU A 27 12.82 4.25 -0.58
C GLU A 27 12.59 5.67 -0.02
N ASP A 28 13.44 6.64 -0.38
CA ASP A 28 13.27 8.05 0.02
C ASP A 28 11.97 8.64 -0.56
N HIS A 29 11.70 8.36 -1.85
CA HIS A 29 10.45 8.77 -2.48
C HIS A 29 9.24 8.13 -1.80
N LEU A 30 9.29 6.83 -1.53
CA LEU A 30 8.23 6.11 -0.83
C LEU A 30 7.95 6.72 0.55
N ARG A 31 9.00 7.05 1.32
CA ARG A 31 8.88 7.64 2.66
C ARG A 31 8.33 9.07 2.65
N ARG A 32 8.63 9.86 1.62
CA ARG A 32 8.16 11.26 1.52
C ARG A 32 6.78 11.39 0.87
N ALA A 33 6.52 10.63 -0.19
CA ALA A 33 5.37 10.83 -1.07
C ALA A 33 4.23 9.83 -0.85
N ILE A 34 4.50 8.68 -0.22
CA ILE A 34 3.51 7.59 -0.10
C ILE A 34 3.23 7.24 1.37
N LEU A 35 4.25 7.04 2.20
CA LEU A 35 4.07 6.63 3.58
C LEU A 35 3.57 7.78 4.46
N GLY A 36 2.41 7.59 5.10
CA GLY A 36 1.83 8.57 6.02
C GLY A 36 1.27 9.83 5.37
N GLN A 37 1.19 9.86 4.03
CA GLN A 37 0.54 10.94 3.28
C GLN A 37 -0.97 10.70 3.17
N PRO A 38 -1.79 11.76 3.06
CA PRO A 38 -3.22 11.63 2.80
C PRO A 38 -3.46 10.97 1.43
N GLY A 39 -4.13 9.81 1.42
CA GLY A 39 -4.30 8.97 0.21
C GLY A 39 -3.08 8.09 -0.13
N GLY A 40 -2.10 8.03 0.76
CA GLY A 40 -0.94 7.15 0.69
C GLY A 40 -1.15 5.85 1.47
N ILE A 41 -0.08 5.08 1.63
CA ILE A 41 -0.12 3.81 2.37
C ILE A 41 0.11 4.10 3.86
N PRO A 42 -0.80 3.70 4.76
CA PRO A 42 -0.59 3.83 6.19
C PRO A 42 0.56 2.91 6.64
N GLY A 43 1.54 3.50 7.32
CA GLY A 43 2.70 2.79 7.86
C GLY A 43 2.96 3.21 9.30
N LEU A 44 3.33 2.24 10.14
CA LEU A 44 3.75 2.50 11.51
C LEU A 44 5.26 2.76 11.54
N LYS A 45 5.65 3.96 11.94
CA LYS A 45 7.04 4.30 12.21
C LYS A 45 7.45 3.71 13.56
N LEU A 46 8.39 2.75 13.56
CA LEU A 46 8.84 2.05 14.77
C LEU A 46 9.94 2.77 15.53
N SER A 47 10.70 3.63 14.86
CA SER A 47 11.86 4.29 15.45
C SER A 47 12.02 5.67 14.86
N ASP A 48 12.55 6.61 15.66
CA ASP A 48 12.90 7.94 15.20
C ASP A 48 14.40 8.03 14.81
N GLY A 49 14.74 8.92 13.88
CA GLY A 49 16.11 9.08 13.36
C GLY A 49 16.33 8.61 11.90
N PRO A 50 17.57 8.72 11.39
CA PRO A 50 17.90 8.47 9.97
C PRO A 50 17.68 7.01 9.53
N ARG A 51 17.69 6.07 10.49
CA ARG A 51 17.38 4.66 10.27
C ARG A 51 15.95 4.28 10.70
N ALA A 52 15.04 5.25 10.78
CA ALA A 52 13.66 5.00 11.18
C ALA A 52 13.05 3.86 10.38
N GLN A 53 12.75 2.75 11.05
CA GLN A 53 12.12 1.59 10.44
C GLN A 53 10.61 1.83 10.31
N TRP A 54 10.08 1.48 9.15
CA TRP A 54 8.66 1.51 8.86
C TRP A 54 8.14 0.09 8.79
N ARG A 55 7.04 -0.17 9.52
CA ARG A 55 6.25 -1.38 9.38
C ARG A 55 4.97 -1.04 8.64
N ILE A 56 4.82 -1.64 7.49
CA ILE A 56 3.67 -1.45 6.61
C ILE A 56 2.91 -2.77 6.57
N ARG A 57 1.61 -2.78 6.78
CA ARG A 57 0.83 -4.02 6.67
C ARG A 57 0.55 -4.28 5.19
N LEU A 58 0.70 -5.53 4.77
CA LEU A 58 0.44 -5.92 3.39
C LEU A 58 -0.98 -5.56 2.94
N CYS A 59 -1.98 -5.76 3.82
CA CYS A 59 -3.37 -5.42 3.51
C CYS A 59 -3.58 -3.93 3.20
N ASP A 60 -2.83 -3.03 3.84
CA ASP A 60 -2.93 -1.60 3.58
C ASP A 60 -2.33 -1.24 2.20
N VAL A 61 -1.27 -1.95 1.80
CA VAL A 61 -0.67 -1.81 0.45
C VAL A 61 -1.67 -2.28 -0.60
N GLU A 62 -2.25 -3.48 -0.41
CA GLU A 62 -3.21 -4.06 -1.35
C GLU A 62 -4.46 -3.18 -1.49
N ALA A 63 -4.98 -2.64 -0.38
CA ALA A 63 -6.11 -1.71 -0.39
C ALA A 63 -5.76 -0.40 -1.12
N TRP A 64 -4.55 0.12 -0.96
CA TRP A 64 -4.08 1.30 -1.67
C TRP A 64 -3.92 1.05 -3.18
N GLU A 65 -3.35 -0.09 -3.56
CA GLU A 65 -3.24 -0.51 -4.97
C GLU A 65 -4.62 -0.65 -5.62
N GLN A 66 -5.57 -1.29 -4.92
CA GLN A 66 -6.97 -1.37 -5.37
C GLN A 66 -7.62 0.00 -5.49
N THR A 67 -7.38 0.91 -4.54
CA THR A 67 -7.92 2.28 -4.60
C THR A 67 -7.38 3.01 -5.84
N LYS A 68 -6.09 2.86 -6.15
CA LYS A 68 -5.49 3.43 -7.38
C LYS A 68 -6.08 2.83 -8.65
N LEU A 69 -6.35 1.53 -8.66
CA LEU A 69 -6.99 0.83 -9.78
C LEU A 69 -8.43 1.31 -10.00
N VAL A 70 -9.22 1.43 -8.94
CA VAL A 70 -10.62 1.89 -8.98
C VAL A 70 -10.71 3.34 -9.43
N CYS A 71 -9.77 4.21 -9.02
CA CYS A 71 -9.71 5.59 -9.52
C CYS A 71 -9.48 5.67 -11.04
N TYR A 72 -8.84 4.66 -11.66
CA TYR A 72 -8.65 4.61 -13.10
C TYR A 72 -9.89 4.07 -13.83
N ASP A 73 -10.59 3.10 -13.24
CA ASP A 73 -11.82 2.51 -13.79
C ASP A 73 -13.04 3.46 -13.67
N ALA A 74 -13.06 4.31 -12.64
CA ALA A 74 -14.08 5.35 -12.45
C ALA A 74 -13.92 6.56 -13.39
N ALA A 75 -12.94 6.56 -14.30
CA ALA A 75 -12.86 7.60 -15.33
C ALA A 75 -14.13 7.52 -16.20
N PRO A 76 -14.99 8.56 -16.20
CA PRO A 76 -16.21 8.50 -16.99
C PRO A 76 -15.81 8.34 -18.45
N MET A 77 -16.24 7.23 -19.08
CA MET A 77 -16.17 7.08 -20.53
C MET A 77 -16.75 8.35 -21.13
N ARG A 78 -15.89 9.22 -21.68
CA ARG A 78 -16.35 10.37 -22.44
C ARG A 78 -17.22 9.82 -23.57
N PRO A 79 -18.51 10.15 -23.65
CA PRO A 79 -19.30 9.75 -24.80
C PRO A 79 -18.64 10.40 -26.01
N ARG A 80 -18.18 9.56 -26.96
CA ARG A 80 -17.74 10.04 -28.28
C ARG A 80 -18.95 10.73 -28.91
N ARG A 81 -18.96 12.07 -28.90
CA ARG A 81 -19.90 12.86 -29.69
C ARG A 81 -19.65 12.52 -31.16
N ARG A 82 -20.68 11.93 -31.80
CA ARG A 82 -20.82 11.89 -33.25
C ARG A 82 -21.38 13.23 -33.73
#